data_AF-A0A091K5S0-F1
#
_entry.id   AF-A0A091K5S0-F1
#
_cell.length_a   1.000
_cell.length_b   1.000
_cell.length_c   1.000
_cell.angle_alpha   90.00
_cell.angle_beta   90.00
_cell.angle_gamma   90.00
#
_symmetry.space_group_name_H-M   'P 1'
#
loop_
_entity.id
_entity.type
_entity.pdbx_description
1 polymer ?
#
loop_
_entity_poly.entity_id
_entity_poly.type
_entity_poly.pdbx_seq_one_letter_code
_entity_poly.pdbx_strand_id
1 'polypeptide(L)'
;EPCGFEPTYQELASAVKEEYPDIEIESRLGGTGAFEIEINGQLVFSKLENGGFPYEKDLIEAIRRARNGEPLEKITNSRPPCVIL
;
A
#
# COMPACT_ATOMS: atom_id res chain seq x y z
N GLU A 1 -5.66 19.41 -7.63
CA GLU A 1 -4.75 19.33 -6.47
C GLU A 1 -4.27 17.88 -6.34
N PRO A 2 -2.98 17.58 -6.14
CA PRO A 2 -2.56 16.21 -5.85
C PRO A 2 -3.20 15.81 -4.51
N CYS A 3 -4.01 14.76 -4.55
CA CYS A 3 -4.81 14.33 -3.40
C CYS A 3 -3.91 14.11 -2.17
N GLY A 4 -4.37 14.50 -0.98
CA GLY A 4 -3.65 14.48 0.30
C GLY A 4 -3.30 13.09 0.86
N PHE A 5 -2.88 12.16 0.01
CA PHE A 5 -2.41 10.82 0.36
C PHE A 5 -0.88 10.72 0.39
N GLU A 6 -0.19 11.76 -0.09
CA GLU A 6 1.26 11.90 -0.03
C GLU A 6 1.86 11.62 1.36
N PRO A 7 1.32 12.13 2.49
CA PRO A 7 1.86 11.78 3.81
C PRO A 7 1.70 10.29 4.11
N THR A 8 0.53 9.69 3.83
CA THR A 8 0.31 8.24 4.07
C THR A 8 1.24 7.38 3.23
N TYR A 9 1.44 7.74 1.96
CA TYR A 9 2.42 7.09 1.10
C TYR A 9 3.83 7.20 1.67
N GLN A 10 4.25 8.39 2.10
CA GLN A 10 5.60 8.63 2.59
C GLN A 10 5.88 7.84 3.88
N GLU A 11 4.91 7.74 4.79
CA GLU A 11 5.03 6.92 6.01
C GLU A 11 5.22 5.44 5.64
N LEU A 12 4.35 4.89 4.78
CA LEU A 12 4.45 3.50 4.32
C LEU A 12 5.76 3.25 3.59
N ALA A 13 6.16 4.13 2.68
CA ALA A 13 7.38 4.01 1.91
C ALA A 13 8.62 4.06 2.82
N SER A 14 8.61 4.90 3.85
CA SER A 14 9.73 5.01 4.80
C SER A 14 9.86 3.73 5.63
N ALA A 15 8.76 3.22 6.19
CA ALA A 15 8.75 1.97 6.96
C ALA A 15 9.25 0.79 6.12
N VAL A 16 8.77 0.70 4.88
CA VAL A 16 9.17 -0.35 3.95
C VAL A 16 10.64 -0.23 3.56
N LYS A 17 11.16 0.98 3.32
CA LYS A 17 12.56 1.20 2.96
C LYS A 17 13.52 0.99 4.14
N GLU A 18 13.04 1.19 5.36
CA GLU A 18 13.77 0.84 6.59
C GLU A 18 13.91 -0.68 6.73
N GLU A 19 12.83 -1.42 6.50
CA GLU A 19 12.83 -2.89 6.58
C GLU A 19 13.55 -3.54 5.38
N TYR A 20 13.37 -2.96 4.19
CA TYR A 20 13.90 -3.43 2.91
C TYR A 20 14.52 -2.27 2.11
N PRO A 21 15.77 -1.87 2.38
CA PRO A 21 16.41 -0.78 1.65
C PRO A 21 16.74 -1.11 0.18
N ASP A 22 16.66 -2.39 -0.19
CA ASP A 22 16.97 -2.91 -1.53
C ASP A 22 15.78 -2.76 -2.51
N ILE A 23 14.57 -2.47 -2.01
CA ILE A 23 13.40 -2.36 -2.88
C ILE A 23 13.20 -0.93 -3.39
N GLU A 24 12.79 -0.82 -4.65
CA GLU A 24 12.37 0.44 -5.25
C GLU A 24 10.87 0.65 -5.03
N ILE A 25 10.52 1.81 -4.46
CA ILE A 25 9.15 2.21 -4.20
C ILE A 25 8.83 3.35 -5.15
N GLU A 26 7.91 3.10 -6.08
CA GLU A 26 7.45 4.09 -7.05
C GLU A 26 6.04 4.55 -6.69
N SER A 27 5.81 5.86 -6.70
CA SER A 27 4.46 6.43 -6.61
C SER A 27 3.90 6.64 -8.01
N ARG A 28 2.79 5.96 -8.31
CA ARG A 28 2.04 6.18 -9.54
C ARG A 28 0.82 7.05 -9.26
N LEU A 29 0.62 8.08 -10.07
CA LEU A 29 -0.62 8.86 -10.05
C LEU A 29 -1.75 7.99 -10.64
N GLY A 30 -2.52 7.35 -9.76
CA GLY A 30 -3.75 6.65 -10.11
C GLY A 30 -4.93 7.60 -10.36
N GLY A 31 -6.09 7.04 -10.70
CA GLY A 31 -7.33 7.81 -10.86
C GLY A 31 -7.71 8.59 -9.60
N THR A 32 -8.60 9.59 -9.73
CA THR A 32 -8.98 10.50 -8.65
C THR A 32 -9.48 9.72 -7.42
N GLY A 33 -8.70 9.73 -6.33
CA GLY A 33 -9.07 9.07 -5.07
C GLY A 33 -8.67 7.59 -4.93
N ALA A 34 -8.06 6.99 -5.95
CA ALA A 34 -7.56 5.62 -5.89
C ALA A 34 -6.24 5.55 -5.09
N PHE A 35 -6.09 4.49 -4.31
CA PHE A 35 -4.81 4.14 -3.67
C PHE A 35 -4.62 2.65 -3.83
N GLU A 36 -3.70 2.29 -4.72
CA GLU A 36 -3.46 0.93 -5.17
C GLU A 36 -2.01 0.58 -4.86
N ILE A 37 -1.79 -0.63 -4.34
CA ILE A 37 -0.45 -1.12 -4.05
C ILE A 37 -0.18 -2.29 -4.97
N GLU A 38 0.89 -2.17 -5.73
CA GLU A 38 1.40 -3.19 -6.63
C GLU A 38 2.76 -3.65 -6.13
N ILE A 39 2.94 -4.96 -5.98
CA ILE A 39 4.23 -5.57 -5.61
C ILE A 39 4.60 -6.52 -6.73
N ASN A 40 5.80 -6.36 -7.31
CA ASN A 40 6.22 -7.13 -8.50
C ASN A 40 5.22 -7.04 -9.68
N GLY A 41 4.50 -5.91 -9.83
CA GLY A 41 3.49 -5.71 -10.87
C GLY A 41 2.16 -6.45 -10.63
N GLN A 42 1.94 -6.97 -9.41
CA GLN A 42 0.69 -7.58 -9.00
C GLN A 42 -0.04 -6.69 -8.00
N LEU A 43 -1.29 -6.31 -8.31
CA LEU A 43 -2.15 -5.55 -7.42
C LEU A 43 -2.50 -6.38 -6.17
N VAL A 44 -1.95 -5.98 -5.02
CA VAL A 44 -2.17 -6.64 -3.73
C VAL A 44 -3.18 -5.90 -2.86
N PHE A 45 -3.42 -4.62 -3.12
CA PHE A 45 -4.37 -3.82 -2.37
C PHE A 45 -5.01 -2.75 -3.23
N SER A 46 -6.31 -2.52 -3.04
CA SER A 46 -7.01 -1.37 -3.60
C SER A 46 -7.90 -0.72 -2.54
N LYS A 47 -7.65 0.57 -2.28
CA LYS A 47 -8.47 1.38 -1.39
C LYS A 47 -9.89 1.54 -1.89
N LEU A 48 -10.11 1.56 -3.22
CA LEU A 48 -11.46 1.68 -3.76
C LEU A 48 -12.27 0.40 -3.52
N GLU A 49 -11.61 -0.76 -3.55
CA GLU A 49 -12.26 -2.04 -3.24
C GLU A 49 -12.51 -2.19 -1.73
N ASN A 50 -11.52 -1.91 -0.89
CA ASN A 50 -11.62 -2.13 0.56
C ASN A 50 -12.19 -0.94 1.35
N GLY A 51 -12.30 0.23 0.75
CA GLY A 51 -12.78 1.46 1.39
C GLY A 51 -11.81 2.11 2.37
N GLY A 52 -10.53 1.74 2.39
CA GLY A 52 -9.58 2.18 3.42
C GLY A 52 -8.10 2.11 3.03
N PHE A 53 -7.22 2.37 3.99
CA PHE A 53 -5.78 2.20 3.81
C PHE A 53 -5.29 0.91 4.46
N PRO A 54 -4.31 0.21 3.88
CA PRO A 54 -3.73 -0.96 4.50
C PRO A 54 -2.90 -0.53 5.72
N TYR A 55 -2.66 -1.47 6.62
CA TYR A 55 -1.70 -1.25 7.71
C TYR A 55 -0.28 -1.47 7.20
N GLU A 56 0.70 -0.78 7.81
CA GLU A 56 2.12 -0.98 7.52
C GLU A 56 2.53 -2.45 7.65
N LYS A 57 2.00 -3.15 8.65
CA LYS A 57 2.30 -4.59 8.87
C LYS A 57 1.85 -5.47 7.71
N ASP A 58 0.61 -5.28 7.23
CA ASP A 58 0.08 -6.02 6.08
C ASP A 58 0.92 -5.74 4.82
N LEU A 59 1.37 -4.49 4.63
CA LEU A 59 2.25 -4.12 3.52
C LEU A 59 3.63 -4.80 3.63
N ILE A 60 4.28 -4.72 4.79
CA ILE A 60 5.58 -5.35 5.04
C ILE A 60 5.50 -6.87 4.85
N GLU A 61 4.42 -7.50 5.33
CA GLU A 61 4.19 -8.93 5.16
C GLU A 61 3.99 -9.30 3.69
N ALA A 62 3.21 -8.53 2.94
CA ALA A 62 3.03 -8.75 1.50
C ALA A 62 4.37 -8.64 0.74
N ILE A 63 5.20 -7.65 1.07
CA ILE A 63 6.53 -7.48 0.47
C ILE A 63 7.45 -8.66 0.84
N ARG A 64 7.42 -9.09 2.10
CA ARG A 64 8.18 -10.25 2.57
C ARG A 64 7.82 -11.50 1.77
N ARG A 65 6.53 -11.74 1.56
CA ARG A 65 6.00 -12.87 0.80
C ARG A 65 6.41 -12.80 -0.66
N ALA A 66 6.26 -11.64 -1.31
CA ALA A 66 6.73 -11.43 -2.67
C ALA A 66 8.23 -11.73 -2.81
N ARG A 67 9.04 -11.29 -1.85
CA ARG A 67 10.49 -11.54 -1.83
C ARG A 67 10.82 -13.02 -1.66
N ASN A 68 10.06 -13.75 -0.86
CA ASN A 68 10.21 -15.19 -0.69
C ASN A 68 9.73 -16.00 -1.92
N GLY A 69 9.08 -15.35 -2.90
CA GLY A 69 8.42 -16.04 -4.01
C GLY A 69 7.11 -16.71 -3.59
N GLU A 70 6.52 -16.28 -2.47
CA GLU A 70 5.22 -16.74 -1.99
C GLU A 70 4.07 -16.06 -2.76
N PRO A 71 2.89 -16.69 -2.83
CA PRO A 71 1.73 -16.07 -3.46
C PRO A 71 1.34 -14.79 -2.70
N LEU A 72 1.29 -13.69 -3.45
CA LEU A 72 0.76 -12.42 -2.98
C LEU A 72 -0.76 -12.52 -2.78
N GLU A 73 -1.18 -12.54 -1.52
CA GLU A 73 -2.60 -12.50 -1.18
C GLU A 73 -3.11 -11.05 -1.16
N LYS A 74 -4.36 -10.87 -1.56
CA LYS A 74 -5.00 -9.56 -1.49
C LYS A 74 -5.17 -9.16 -0.03
N ILE A 75 -4.60 -8.01 0.34
CA ILE A 75 -4.81 -7.40 1.64
C ILE A 75 -6.28 -6.93 1.66
N THR A 76 -7.11 -7.56 2.48
CA THR A 76 -8.51 -7.15 2.71
C THR A 76 -8.65 -6.32 3.99
N ASN A 77 -7.65 -6.38 4.86
CA ASN A 77 -7.61 -5.66 6.11
C ASN A 77 -7.28 -4.19 5.86
N SER A 78 -8.26 -3.31 6.10
CA SER A 78 -8.12 -1.87 5.87
C SER A 78 -8.62 -1.08 7.07
N ARG A 79 -7.93 0.02 7.35
CA ARG A 79 -8.41 1.02 8.31
C ARG A 79 -9.69 1.64 7.73
N PRO A 80 -10.82 1.64 8.47
CA PRO A 80 -12.03 2.26 7.98
C PRO A 80 -11.75 3.74 7.66
N PRO A 81 -12.42 4.31 6.64
CA PRO A 81 -12.27 5.73 6.37
C PRO A 81 -12.76 6.45 7.64
N CYS A 82 -11.96 7.34 8.20
CA CYS A 82 -12.39 8.18 9.31
C CYS A 82 -13.64 8.95 8.85
N VAL A 83 -14.81 8.47 9.24
CA VAL A 83 -16.05 9.23 9.14
C VAL A 83 -15.95 10.31 10.22
N ILE A 84 -15.67 11.54 9.78
CA ILE A 84 -16.12 12.70 10.53
C ILE A 84 -17.60 12.80 10.17
N LEU A 85 -18.46 12.29 11.05
CA LEU A 85 -19.91 12.47 10.96
C LEU A 85 -20.28 13.87 11.50
#